data_AF-A0A7X1N808-F1
#
_entry.id   AF-A0A7X1N808-F1
#
_cell.length_a   1.000
_cell.length_b   1.000
_cell.length_c   1.000
_cell.angle_alpha   90.00
_cell.angle_beta   90.00
_cell.angle_gamma   90.00
#
_symmetry.space_group_name_H-M   'P 1'
#
loop_
_entity.id
_entity.type
_entity.pdbx_description
1 polymer ?
#
loop_
_entity_poly.entity_id
_entity_poly.type
_entity_poly.pdbx_seq_one_letter_code
_entity_poly.pdbx_strand_id
1 'polypeptide(L)'
;MPKILGLIHNCKDCPSYQYYSGGAYECSQVRQRLPANEAIPAWCPLPDHPAVAMVQQANRIRELERRLTKPEPIREPGYDIHGDRLG
;
A
#
# COMPACT_ATOMS: atom_id res chain seq x y z
N MET A 1 -11.65 1.37 -16.34
CA MET A 1 -10.28 1.48 -15.80
C MET A 1 -10.30 2.46 -14.64
N PRO A 2 -9.90 2.09 -13.42
CA PRO A 2 -9.71 3.07 -12.36
C PRO A 2 -8.50 3.94 -12.72
N LYS A 3 -8.72 5.23 -12.96
CA LYS A 3 -7.64 6.22 -13.06
C LYS A 3 -7.13 6.47 -11.65
N ILE A 4 -5.89 6.09 -11.36
CA ILE A 4 -5.23 6.47 -10.12
C ILE A 4 -5.03 7.99 -10.19
N LEU A 5 -5.88 8.72 -9.47
CA LEU A 5 -5.68 10.12 -9.14
C LEU A 5 -4.57 10.14 -8.07
N GLY A 6 -3.62 11.06 -8.18
CA GLY A 6 -2.35 11.05 -7.45
C GLY A 6 -2.41 10.70 -5.95
N LEU A 7 -1.28 10.27 -5.41
CA LEU A 7 -1.13 10.00 -3.98
C LEU A 7 -1.36 11.30 -3.19
N ILE A 8 -2.30 11.27 -2.24
CA ILE A 8 -2.58 12.37 -1.33
C ILE A 8 -1.69 12.16 -0.10
N HIS A 9 -0.68 13.01 0.09
CA HIS A 9 0.23 12.92 1.24
C HIS A 9 -0.20 13.85 2.39
N ASN A 10 -0.88 14.93 2.07
CA ASN A 10 -1.31 15.95 3.01
C ASN A 10 -2.70 16.49 2.62
N CYS A 11 -3.31 17.32 3.48
CA CYS A 11 -4.66 17.85 3.17
C CYS A 11 -4.68 18.88 2.03
N LYS A 12 -3.56 19.50 1.65
CA LYS A 12 -3.46 20.40 0.49
C LYS A 12 -3.40 19.65 -0.84
N ASP A 13 -2.98 18.39 -0.84
CA ASP A 13 -3.01 17.52 -2.03
C ASP A 13 -4.43 17.00 -2.33
N CYS A 14 -5.33 17.07 -1.35
CA CYS A 14 -6.69 16.60 -1.48
C CYS A 14 -7.51 17.56 -2.37
N PRO A 15 -8.20 17.11 -3.44
CA PRO A 15 -8.99 17.99 -4.30
C PRO A 15 -10.20 18.65 -3.59
N SER A 16 -10.52 18.22 -2.37
CA SER A 16 -11.57 18.81 -1.53
C SER A 16 -11.05 19.90 -0.57
N TYR A 17 -9.81 20.36 -0.70
CA TYR A 17 -9.33 21.52 0.04
C TYR A 17 -9.82 22.84 -0.58
N GLN A 18 -10.11 23.83 0.26
CA GLN A 18 -10.41 25.18 -0.16
C GLN A 18 -9.64 26.20 0.68
N TYR A 19 -9.24 27.30 0.06
CA TYR A 19 -8.65 28.42 0.79
C TYR A 19 -9.75 29.22 1.48
N TYR A 20 -9.66 29.33 2.80
CA TYR A 20 -10.50 30.19 3.62
C TYR A 20 -9.75 31.51 3.89
N SER A 21 -10.50 32.61 4.00
CA SER A 21 -9.91 33.93 4.22
C SER A 21 -9.02 33.96 5.49
N GLY A 22 -7.98 34.78 5.46
CA GLY A 22 -7.04 34.90 6.59
C GLY A 22 -5.96 33.84 6.66
N GLY A 23 -5.59 33.21 5.54
CA GLY A 23 -4.45 32.29 5.47
C GLY A 23 -4.74 30.87 5.96
N ALA A 24 -6.01 30.54 6.24
CA ALA A 24 -6.42 29.22 6.70
C ALA A 24 -6.95 28.38 5.54
N TYR A 25 -6.79 27.07 5.62
CA TYR A 25 -7.41 26.14 4.68
C TYR A 25 -8.56 25.39 5.36
N GLU A 26 -9.55 24.99 4.57
CA GLU A 26 -10.73 24.27 5.04
C GLU A 26 -10.99 23.04 4.15
N CYS A 27 -11.54 21.97 4.72
CA CYS A 27 -12.05 20.85 3.95
C CYS A 27 -13.51 21.11 3.53
N SER A 28 -13.79 21.15 2.23
CA SER A 28 -15.13 21.45 1.70
C SER A 28 -16.18 20.38 2.00
N GLN A 29 -15.76 19.14 2.28
CA GLN A 29 -16.66 18.01 2.57
C GLN A 29 -17.27 18.10 3.98
N VAL A 30 -16.43 18.40 4.98
CA VAL A 30 -16.86 18.43 6.39
C VAL A 30 -16.93 19.83 6.98
N ARG A 31 -16.54 20.86 6.21
CA ARG A 31 -16.51 22.27 6.60
C ARG A 31 -15.71 22.52 7.89
N GLN A 32 -14.56 21.86 7.99
CA GLN A 32 -13.64 22.00 9.12
C GLN A 32 -12.32 22.63 8.68
N ARG A 33 -11.79 23.51 9.54
CA ARG A 33 -10.47 24.11 9.35
C ARG A 33 -9.39 23.03 9.40
N LEU A 34 -8.50 23.07 8.43
CA LEU A 34 -7.34 22.20 8.37
C LEU A 34 -6.26 22.72 9.33
N PRO A 35 -5.58 21.82 10.05
CA PRO A 35 -4.51 22.23 10.95
C PRO A 35 -3.34 22.82 10.15
N ALA A 36 -2.63 23.78 10.75
CA ALA A 36 -1.53 24.47 10.08
C ALA A 36 -0.36 23.55 9.72
N ASN A 37 -0.24 22.39 10.39
CA ASN A 37 0.85 21.43 10.20
C ASN A 37 0.68 20.52 8.97
N GLU A 38 -0.22 20.85 8.04
CA GLU A 38 -0.48 20.18 6.74
C GLU A 38 -0.89 18.70 6.83
N ALA A 39 -0.74 18.05 7.98
CA ALA A 39 -1.06 16.66 8.21
C ALA A 39 -2.56 16.38 8.04
N ILE A 40 -2.89 15.18 7.53
CA ILE A 40 -4.26 14.70 7.42
C ILE A 40 -4.82 14.49 8.84
N PRO A 41 -5.90 15.20 9.22
CA PRO A 41 -6.47 15.09 10.56
C PRO A 41 -7.25 13.78 10.74
N ALA A 42 -7.36 13.29 11.97
CA ALA A 42 -8.01 12.01 12.28
C ALA A 42 -9.51 11.93 11.91
N TRP A 43 -10.18 13.09 11.83
CA TRP A 43 -11.58 13.16 11.39
C TRP A 43 -11.73 13.11 9.86
N CYS A 44 -10.63 13.27 9.09
CA CYS A 44 -10.68 13.30 7.64
C CYS A 44 -11.23 11.96 7.13
N PRO A 45 -12.17 11.94 6.17
CA PRO A 45 -12.72 10.70 5.61
C PRO A 45 -11.74 9.94 4.70
N LEU A 46 -10.51 10.45 4.53
CA LEU A 46 -9.40 9.81 3.82
C LEU A 46 -8.36 9.13 4.73
N PRO A 47 -8.60 8.80 6.02
CA PRO A 47 -7.50 8.50 6.94
C PRO A 47 -6.84 7.15 6.62
N ASP A 48 -7.53 6.29 5.86
CA ASP A 48 -7.05 4.98 5.43
C ASP A 48 -6.31 5.07 4.09
N HIS A 49 -5.26 5.89 3.97
CA HIS A 49 -4.34 5.80 2.84
C HIS A 49 -2.88 5.51 3.28
N PRO A 50 -2.26 4.41 2.79
CA PRO A 50 -2.88 3.34 2.01
C PRO A 50 -3.93 2.59 2.82
N ALA A 51 -5.05 2.22 2.18
CA ALA A 51 -6.12 1.51 2.85
C ALA A 51 -5.57 0.22 3.45
N VAL A 52 -6.04 -0.16 4.63
CA VAL A 52 -5.60 -1.41 5.30
C VAL A 52 -5.64 -2.60 4.33
N ALA A 53 -6.67 -2.64 3.46
CA ALA A 53 -6.79 -3.63 2.38
C ALA A 53 -5.64 -3.59 1.36
N MET A 54 -5.14 -2.40 0.97
CA MET A 54 -3.99 -2.25 0.08
C MET A 54 -2.70 -2.73 0.73
N VAL A 55 -2.50 -2.45 2.02
CA VAL A 55 -1.33 -2.93 2.78
C VAL A 55 -1.35 -4.45 2.90
N GLN A 56 -2.50 -5.03 3.24
CA GLN A 56 -2.69 -6.48 3.29
C GLN A 56 -2.44 -7.13 1.92
N GLN A 57 -2.92 -6.52 0.85
CA GLN A 57 -2.70 -7.00 -0.51
C GLN A 57 -1.22 -6.95 -0.91
N ALA A 58 -0.51 -5.86 -0.60
CA ALA A 58 0.92 -5.75 -0.86
C ALA A 58 1.73 -6.82 -0.10
N ASN A 59 1.38 -7.09 1.16
CA ASN A 59 2.02 -8.16 1.95
C ASN A 59 1.78 -9.54 1.35
N ARG A 60 0.56 -9.80 0.85
CA ARG A 60 0.22 -11.07 0.19
C ARG A 60 1.00 -11.26 -1.11
N ILE A 61 1.18 -10.21 -1.90
CA ILE A 61 1.99 -10.25 -3.14
C ILE A 61 3.44 -10.59 -2.81
N ARG A 62 4.06 -9.89 -1.84
CA ARG A 62 5.44 -10.17 -1.41
C ARG A 62 5.63 -11.61 -0.94
N GLU A 63 4.64 -12.16 -0.24
CA GLU A 63 4.67 -13.56 0.20
C GLU A 63 4.62 -14.53 -0.99
N LEU A 64 3.74 -14.28 -1.96
CA LEU A 64 3.65 -15.09 -3.16
C LEU A 64 4.94 -15.04 -4.00
N GLU A 65 5.53 -13.86 -4.14
CA GLU A 65 6.81 -13.66 -4.83
C GLU A 65 7.93 -14.47 -4.18
N ARG A 66 8.02 -14.47 -2.84
CA ARG A 66 8.98 -15.30 -2.09
C ARG A 66 8.79 -16.80 -2.34
N ARG A 67 7.54 -17.26 -2.48
CA ARG A 67 7.24 -18.66 -2.78
C ARG A 67 7.63 -19.04 -4.20
N LEU A 68 7.42 -18.16 -5.17
CA LEU A 68 7.80 -18.37 -6.56
C LEU A 68 9.32 -18.35 -6.77
N THR A 69 10.06 -17.55 -6.00
CA THR A 69 11.52 -17.45 -6.12
C THR A 69 12.28 -18.51 -5.33
N LYS A 70 11.61 -19.30 -4.48
CA LYS A 70 12.26 -20.43 -3.82
C LYS A 70 12.34 -21.57 -4.85
N PRO A 71 13.52 -21.95 -5.36
CA PRO A 71 13.60 -23.14 -6.19
C PRO A 71 13.10 -24.31 -5.35
N GLU A 72 12.13 -25.06 -5.85
CA GLU A 72 11.80 -26.36 -5.28
C GLU A 72 13.10 -27.16 -5.19
N PRO A 73 13.41 -27.81 -4.04
CA PRO A 73 14.51 -28.74 -4.02
C PRO A 73 14.23 -29.77 -5.11
N ILE A 74 15.11 -29.81 -6.11
CA ILE A 74 15.05 -30.77 -7.20
C ILE A 74 15.04 -32.13 -6.50
N ARG A 75 13.88 -32.81 -6.47
CA ARG A 75 13.82 -34.22 -6.11
C ARG A 75 14.42 -34.96 -7.30
N GLU A 76 15.74 -35.03 -7.35
CA GLU A 76 16.42 -35.86 -8.32
C GLU A 76 15.92 -37.31 -8.13
N PRO A 77 15.39 -37.95 -9.18
CA PRO A 77 15.00 -39.35 -9.07
C PRO A 77 16.27 -40.20 -9.01
N GLY A 78 16.53 -40.77 -7.83
CA GLY A 78 17.19 -42.08 -7.69
C GLY A 78 18.70 -42.12 -7.92
N TYR A 79 19.49 -41.50 -7.05
CA TYR A 79 20.82 -42.02 -6.73
C TYR A 79 20.88 -42.30 -5.23
N ASP A 80 21.25 -43.53 -4.88
CA ASP A 80 21.58 -43.87 -3.49
C ASP A 80 22.85 -43.12 -3.07
N ILE A 81 23.01 -42.87 -1.76
CA ILE A 81 24.15 -42.17 -1.12
C ILE A 81 25.55 -42.73 -1.44
N HIS A 82 25.63 -43.85 -2.18
CA HIS A 82 26.86 -44.49 -2.63
C HIS A 82 27.11 -44.41 -4.16
N GLY A 83 26.22 -43.80 -4.96
CA GLY A 83 26.50 -43.50 -6.37
C GLY A 83 26.44 -44.70 -7.33
N ASP A 84 25.71 -45.77 -7.00
CA ASP A 84 25.47 -46.88 -7.93
C ASP A 84 24.13 -46.73 -8.66
N ARG A 85 24.14 -47.01 -9.97
CA ARG A 85 22.98 -46.94 -10.86
C ARG A 85 22.09 -48.18 -10.62
N LEU A 86 20.90 -47.99 -10.06
CA LEU A 86 19.87 -49.03 -10.01
C LEU A 86 19.38 -49.32 -11.44
N GLY A 87 19.76 -50.50 -11.95
CA GLY A 87 19.25 -51.09 -13.19
C GLY A 87 18.03 -51.96 -12.95
#